data_AF-A0A2T4MUI5-F1
#
_entry.id   AF-A0A2T4MUI5-F1
#
_cell.length_a   1.000
_cell.length_b   1.000
_cell.length_c   1.000
_cell.angle_alpha   90.00
_cell.angle_beta   90.00
_cell.angle_gamma   90.00
#
_symmetry.space_group_name_H-M   'P 1'
#
loop_
_entity.id
_entity.type
_entity.pdbx_description
1 polymer ?
#
loop_
_entity_poly.entity_id
_entity_poly.type
_entity_poly.pdbx_seq_one_letter_code
_entity_poly.pdbx_strand_id
1 'polypeptide(L)'
;MKKIKKSAIALALLSGVSFVANAAATEFIIKQSVMGMIEPVKVKPSYQSCQSLKKTAPSSPSGTYLIKPIGWDGEAIELYCDMEKDGGGWTLIYKQSNFATNAPVNNATNPSALKDIAFGAGKVSYGNIARYFPNTESMIYSNENNYFVLRAGFDKLKERGCEANAGHKCLTVGSLLKSKVGLPTVGVNSTVALAYAHNAVSGFMIGNSTSTPWCSLVHGRYNGLCMDGSYGLGNWAIFVR
;
A
#
# COMPACT_ATOMS: atom_id res chain seq x y z
N MET A 1 17.40 58.49 8.11
CA MET A 1 16.86 57.23 7.51
C MET A 1 15.85 56.66 8.50
N LYS A 2 14.54 56.53 8.19
CA LYS A 2 13.86 55.29 7.70
C LYS A 2 14.38 54.04 8.45
N LYS A 3 13.63 53.20 9.18
CA LYS A 3 12.23 52.70 9.19
C LYS A 3 11.83 52.41 10.68
N ILE A 4 10.60 52.14 11.15
CA ILE A 4 9.19 52.14 10.69
C ILE A 4 8.30 52.22 11.98
N LYS A 5 7.01 52.60 11.89
CA LYS A 5 6.09 52.61 13.05
C LYS A 5 5.52 51.21 13.34
N LYS A 6 5.53 50.77 14.60
CA LYS A 6 4.72 49.63 15.09
C LYS A 6 3.27 50.07 15.22
N SER A 7 2.46 49.92 14.16
CA SER A 7 1.02 50.14 14.24
C SER A 7 0.37 48.97 15.00
N ALA A 8 0.14 49.14 16.30
CA ALA A 8 -0.73 48.25 17.06
C ALA A 8 -2.16 48.38 16.52
N ILE A 9 -2.74 47.28 16.03
CA ILE A 9 -4.14 47.23 15.64
C ILE A 9 -4.97 47.11 16.92
N ALA A 10 -5.46 48.25 17.42
CA ALA A 10 -6.44 48.30 18.49
C ALA A 10 -7.82 47.92 17.92
N LEU A 11 -8.18 46.64 18.01
CA LEU A 11 -9.54 46.19 17.72
C LEU A 11 -10.34 46.21 19.03
N ALA A 12 -11.30 47.13 19.13
CA ALA A 12 -12.07 47.34 20.35
C ALA A 12 -12.98 46.14 20.67
N LEU A 13 -12.98 45.74 21.94
CA LEU A 13 -13.81 44.66 22.48
C LEU A 13 -15.30 45.04 22.49
N LEU A 14 -16.14 44.14 21.96
CA LEU A 14 -17.61 44.20 22.15
C LEU A 14 -18.23 42.80 22.41
N SER A 15 -17.40 41.79 22.63
CA SER A 15 -17.78 40.50 23.22
C SER A 15 -16.62 39.97 24.06
N GLY A 16 -16.92 39.29 25.18
CA GLY A 16 -15.92 38.86 26.17
C GLY A 16 -15.09 37.66 25.72
N VAL A 17 -14.28 37.83 24.67
CA VAL A 17 -13.44 36.77 24.09
C VAL A 17 -12.02 36.85 24.62
N SER A 18 -11.52 35.76 25.19
CA SER A 18 -10.12 35.62 25.62
C SER A 18 -9.22 35.33 24.42
N PHE A 19 -8.15 36.12 24.25
CA PHE A 19 -7.16 35.89 23.19
C PHE A 19 -5.97 35.08 23.70
N VAL A 20 -5.51 34.11 22.90
CA VAL A 20 -4.24 33.41 23.13
C VAL A 20 -3.31 33.73 21.97
N ALA A 21 -2.36 34.63 22.18
CA ALA A 21 -1.34 34.99 21.20
C ALA A 21 -0.04 34.24 21.50
N ASN A 22 0.51 33.54 20.49
CA ASN A 22 1.83 32.92 20.58
C ASN A 22 2.86 33.80 19.86
N ALA A 23 3.94 34.19 20.55
CA ALA A 23 4.84 35.26 20.11
C ALA A 23 5.80 34.89 18.96
N ALA A 24 5.74 33.66 18.45
CA ALA A 24 6.67 33.12 17.46
C ALA A 24 6.09 32.90 16.05
N ALA A 25 4.80 33.20 15.83
CA ALA A 25 4.13 32.99 14.54
C ALA A 25 4.04 34.28 13.71
N THR A 26 4.32 34.19 12.41
CA THR A 26 4.05 35.26 11.43
C THR A 26 2.60 35.33 10.98
N GLU A 27 1.72 34.50 11.56
CA GLU A 27 0.31 34.37 11.22
C GLU A 27 -0.52 34.26 12.51
N PHE A 28 -1.62 35.01 12.60
CA PHE A 28 -2.52 35.01 13.74
C PHE A 28 -3.84 34.32 13.36
N ILE A 29 -4.05 33.10 13.85
CA ILE A 29 -5.31 32.36 13.66
C ILE A 29 -6.32 32.82 14.72
N ILE A 30 -7.27 33.66 14.32
CA ILE A 30 -8.40 34.05 15.17
C ILE A 30 -9.46 32.94 15.12
N LYS A 31 -9.65 32.22 16.23
CA LYS A 31 -10.76 31.27 16.39
C LYS A 31 -11.92 31.94 17.11
N GLN A 32 -12.98 32.29 16.40
CA GLN A 32 -14.21 32.81 16.98
C GLN A 32 -15.24 31.69 17.15
N SER A 33 -15.48 31.25 18.38
CA SER A 33 -16.60 30.37 18.71
C SER A 33 -17.89 31.18 18.83
N VAL A 34 -18.79 31.05 17.85
CA VAL A 34 -20.14 31.67 17.92
C VAL A 34 -21.13 30.65 18.45
N MET A 35 -21.81 31.01 19.54
CA MET A 35 -22.82 30.19 20.17
C MET A 35 -23.97 29.94 19.18
N GLY A 36 -24.23 28.68 18.83
CA GLY A 36 -25.21 28.28 17.81
C GLY A 36 -24.63 27.90 16.44
N MET A 37 -23.34 28.13 16.16
CA MET A 37 -22.69 27.49 15.02
C MET A 37 -22.23 26.08 15.40
N ILE A 38 -22.85 25.07 14.81
CA ILE A 38 -22.33 23.71 14.80
C ILE A 38 -21.12 23.73 13.86
N GLU A 39 -19.91 23.37 14.34
CA GLU A 39 -18.78 23.18 13.42
C GLU A 39 -19.17 22.12 12.38
N PRO A 40 -19.02 22.39 11.06
CA PRO A 40 -19.33 21.39 10.06
C PRO A 40 -18.43 20.18 10.28
N VAL A 41 -19.05 19.03 10.57
CA VAL A 41 -18.32 17.78 10.83
C VAL A 41 -17.37 17.54 9.66
N LYS A 42 -16.07 17.56 9.95
CA LYS A 42 -15.01 17.46 8.94
C LYS A 42 -14.93 16.01 8.44
N VAL A 43 -15.87 15.64 7.57
CA VAL A 43 -15.90 14.34 6.91
C VAL A 43 -14.59 14.16 6.13
N LYS A 44 -13.83 13.12 6.45
CA LYS A 44 -12.66 12.74 5.66
C LYS A 44 -13.16 12.31 4.27
N PRO A 45 -12.71 12.92 3.15
CA PRO A 45 -13.08 12.46 1.82
C PRO A 45 -12.59 11.03 1.60
N SER A 46 -13.39 10.23 0.89
CA SER A 46 -13.00 8.90 0.42
C SER A 46 -12.63 8.95 -1.07
N TYR A 47 -11.75 8.03 -1.48
CA TYR A 47 -11.19 7.98 -2.84
C TYR A 47 -11.37 6.57 -3.43
N GLN A 48 -11.36 6.41 -4.76
CA GLN A 48 -11.48 5.07 -5.38
C GLN A 48 -10.20 4.23 -5.21
N SER A 49 -9.05 4.89 -5.17
CA SER A 49 -7.72 4.32 -4.98
C SER A 49 -6.72 5.39 -4.54
N CYS A 50 -5.56 4.98 -4.04
CA CYS A 50 -4.46 5.90 -3.75
C CYS A 50 -4.01 6.66 -5.01
N GLN A 51 -4.15 6.08 -6.21
CA GLN A 51 -3.86 6.74 -7.48
C GLN A 51 -4.86 7.85 -7.79
N SER A 52 -6.15 7.66 -7.46
CA SER A 52 -7.15 8.73 -7.59
C SER A 52 -6.88 9.87 -6.58
N LEU A 53 -6.49 9.53 -5.35
CA LEU A 53 -6.05 10.50 -4.36
C LEU A 53 -4.81 11.29 -4.83
N LYS A 54 -3.79 10.62 -5.36
CA LYS A 54 -2.57 11.27 -5.88
C LYS A 54 -2.86 12.21 -7.06
N LYS A 55 -3.89 11.94 -7.87
CA LYS A 55 -4.35 12.86 -8.93
C LYS A 55 -5.06 14.09 -8.37
N THR A 56 -5.92 13.92 -7.36
CA THR A 56 -6.71 15.01 -6.75
C THR A 56 -5.90 15.87 -5.78
N ALA A 57 -4.96 15.27 -5.05
CA ALA A 57 -4.09 15.92 -4.08
C ALA A 57 -2.63 15.42 -4.23
N PRO A 58 -1.86 15.94 -5.22
CA PRO A 58 -0.52 15.43 -5.53
C PRO A 58 0.50 15.51 -4.37
N SER A 59 0.30 16.45 -3.45
CA SER A 59 1.14 16.67 -2.26
C SER A 59 0.73 15.83 -1.02
N SER A 60 -0.26 14.95 -1.13
CA SER A 60 -0.61 14.03 -0.03
C SER A 60 0.59 13.14 0.34
N PRO A 61 0.98 13.06 1.63
CA PRO A 61 2.06 12.20 2.09
C PRO A 61 1.65 10.72 2.12
N SER A 62 2.62 9.82 2.22
CA SER A 62 2.33 8.40 2.45
C SER A 62 1.63 8.19 3.80
N GLY A 63 0.65 7.30 3.87
CA GLY A 63 -0.16 7.11 5.09
C GLY A 63 -1.50 6.41 4.85
N THR A 64 -2.34 6.36 5.90
CA THR A 64 -3.64 5.69 5.85
C THR A 64 -4.76 6.64 5.38
N TYR A 65 -5.55 6.21 4.39
CA TYR A 65 -6.64 6.99 3.80
C TYR A 65 -7.92 6.15 3.66
N LEU A 66 -9.08 6.83 3.59
CA LEU A 66 -10.36 6.17 3.30
C LEU A 66 -10.47 5.91 1.79
N ILE A 67 -10.53 4.64 1.42
CA ILE A 67 -10.65 4.17 0.04
C ILE A 67 -11.96 3.38 -0.11
N LYS A 68 -12.80 3.76 -1.08
CA LYS A 68 -14.03 3.04 -1.47
C LYS A 68 -13.81 2.48 -2.89
N PRO A 69 -13.33 1.23 -3.02
CA PRO A 69 -13.08 0.62 -4.33
C PRO A 69 -14.37 0.46 -5.14
N ILE A 70 -14.23 0.38 -6.47
CA ILE A 70 -15.35 0.05 -7.34
C ILE A 70 -15.76 -1.40 -7.09
N GLY A 71 -17.07 -1.65 -6.88
CA GLY A 71 -17.60 -2.97 -6.55
C GLY A 71 -17.37 -3.41 -5.09
N TRP A 72 -16.99 -2.50 -4.19
CA TRP A 72 -16.99 -2.75 -2.75
C TRP A 72 -18.28 -2.21 -2.11
N ASP A 73 -19.14 -3.11 -1.64
CA ASP A 73 -20.47 -2.75 -1.15
C ASP A 73 -20.45 -2.07 0.24
N GLY A 74 -19.55 -2.51 1.13
CA GLY A 74 -19.42 -1.97 2.49
C GLY A 74 -18.83 -0.56 2.57
N GLU A 75 -18.71 0.00 3.77
CA GLU A 75 -18.17 1.35 3.97
C GLU A 75 -16.74 1.55 3.45
N ALA A 76 -16.35 2.83 3.27
CA ALA A 76 -14.99 3.19 2.87
C ALA A 76 -13.95 2.62 3.85
N ILE A 77 -12.88 2.08 3.29
CA ILE A 77 -11.88 1.25 3.96
C ILE A 77 -10.65 2.08 4.32
N GLU A 78 -10.12 1.97 5.53
CA GLU A 78 -8.79 2.50 5.86
C GLU A 78 -7.68 1.64 5.21
N LEU A 79 -7.06 2.14 4.15
CA LEU A 79 -5.94 1.51 3.45
C LEU A 79 -4.69 2.39 3.47
N TYR A 80 -3.52 1.75 3.48
CA TYR A 80 -2.25 2.44 3.34
C TYR A 80 -1.99 2.81 1.87
N CYS A 81 -1.65 4.08 1.67
CA CYS A 81 -1.15 4.62 0.41
C CYS A 81 0.33 4.95 0.52
N ASP A 82 1.14 4.46 -0.42
CA ASP A 82 2.48 5.00 -0.63
C ASP A 82 2.40 6.09 -1.72
N MET A 83 2.81 7.30 -1.36
CA MET A 83 2.69 8.50 -2.18
C MET A 83 4.02 9.03 -2.71
N GLU A 84 5.10 8.27 -2.51
CA GLU A 84 6.47 8.70 -2.76
C GLU A 84 7.23 7.73 -3.67
N LYS A 85 7.21 6.42 -3.37
CA LYS A 85 7.97 5.40 -4.12
C LYS A 85 7.51 5.36 -5.58
N ASP A 86 8.47 5.40 -6.51
CA ASP A 86 8.21 5.31 -7.97
C ASP A 86 7.10 6.28 -8.44
N GLY A 87 6.98 7.46 -7.82
CA GLY A 87 5.98 8.49 -8.12
C GLY A 87 4.68 8.44 -7.30
N GLY A 88 4.49 7.42 -6.45
CA GLY A 88 3.38 7.34 -5.51
C GLY A 88 2.02 6.94 -6.10
N GLY A 89 0.96 7.04 -5.28
CA GLY A 89 -0.39 6.62 -5.64
C GLY A 89 -0.62 5.11 -5.52
N TRP A 90 0.31 4.39 -4.89
CA TRP A 90 0.25 2.95 -4.67
C TRP A 90 -0.74 2.61 -3.57
N THR A 91 -1.69 1.71 -3.85
CA THR A 91 -2.65 1.20 -2.86
C THR A 91 -2.18 -0.13 -2.30
N LEU A 92 -2.05 -0.26 -0.98
CA LEU A 92 -1.79 -1.53 -0.32
C LEU A 92 -3.04 -2.43 -0.36
N ILE A 93 -2.94 -3.55 -1.07
CA ILE A 93 -4.09 -4.45 -1.34
C ILE A 93 -3.86 -5.88 -0.85
N TYR A 94 -2.61 -6.23 -0.56
CA TYR A 94 -2.21 -7.53 -0.05
C TYR A 94 -1.11 -7.34 0.99
N LYS A 95 -1.23 -7.98 2.15
CA LYS A 95 -0.15 -8.09 3.16
C LYS A 95 -0.21 -9.47 3.79
N GLN A 96 0.96 -10.11 3.94
CA GLN A 96 1.14 -11.37 4.67
C GLN A 96 2.33 -11.24 5.64
N SER A 97 2.14 -11.58 6.92
CA SER A 97 3.20 -11.66 7.92
C SER A 97 3.09 -12.89 8.83
N ASN A 98 4.23 -13.33 9.38
CA ASN A 98 4.33 -14.34 10.44
C ASN A 98 3.56 -15.66 10.17
N PHE A 99 3.81 -16.28 9.01
CA PHE A 99 3.14 -17.54 8.64
C PHE A 99 3.74 -18.75 9.41
N ALA A 100 3.00 -19.25 10.40
CA ALA A 100 3.23 -20.58 10.94
C ALA A 100 2.91 -21.63 9.88
N THR A 101 3.75 -22.66 9.76
CA THR A 101 3.47 -23.83 8.92
C THR A 101 2.08 -24.38 9.26
N ASN A 102 1.22 -24.55 8.25
CA ASN A 102 -0.16 -25.05 8.32
C ASN A 102 -1.29 -24.04 8.62
N ALA A 103 -1.03 -22.72 8.66
CA ALA A 103 -2.12 -21.74 8.68
C ALA A 103 -2.90 -21.78 7.34
N PRO A 104 -4.24 -21.94 7.30
CA PRO A 104 -4.98 -21.92 6.04
C PRO A 104 -4.90 -20.53 5.40
N VAL A 105 -4.57 -20.46 4.11
CA VAL A 105 -4.68 -19.22 3.31
C VAL A 105 -6.12 -18.93 2.87
N ASN A 106 -7.11 -19.35 3.65
CA ASN A 106 -8.53 -19.07 3.38
C ASN A 106 -8.67 -17.55 3.21
N ASN A 107 -8.99 -17.12 1.98
CA ASN A 107 -8.86 -15.75 1.50
C ASN A 107 -9.22 -14.72 2.57
N ALA A 108 -8.22 -14.17 3.27
CA ALA A 108 -8.48 -13.18 4.32
C ALA A 108 -8.82 -11.86 3.66
N THR A 109 -10.10 -11.69 3.34
CA THR A 109 -10.68 -10.44 2.82
C THR A 109 -10.74 -9.35 3.89
N ASN A 110 -9.94 -9.45 4.96
CA ASN A 110 -9.89 -8.50 6.06
C ASN A 110 -9.01 -7.30 5.64
N PRO A 111 -9.61 -6.14 5.32
CA PRO A 111 -8.82 -4.99 4.93
C PRO A 111 -8.14 -4.32 6.14
N SER A 112 -8.54 -4.63 7.37
CA SER A 112 -7.97 -4.02 8.59
C SER A 112 -6.47 -4.28 8.74
N ALA A 113 -5.95 -5.32 8.09
CA ALA A 113 -4.52 -5.63 8.00
C ALA A 113 -3.75 -4.72 7.02
N LEU A 114 -4.44 -3.96 6.16
CA LEU A 114 -3.88 -3.21 5.02
C LEU A 114 -3.78 -1.70 5.27
N LYS A 115 -4.02 -1.24 6.50
CA LYS A 115 -3.91 0.18 6.89
C LYS A 115 -2.48 0.67 7.12
N ASP A 116 -1.51 -0.25 7.19
CA ASP A 116 -0.09 0.01 7.42
C ASP A 116 0.81 -1.04 6.75
N ILE A 117 2.10 -0.73 6.63
CA ILE A 117 3.17 -1.64 6.13
C ILE A 117 3.97 -2.33 7.24
N ALA A 118 3.51 -2.26 8.50
CA ALA A 118 4.27 -2.78 9.62
C ALA A 118 4.27 -4.32 9.63
N PHE A 119 5.45 -4.89 9.87
CA PHE A 119 5.75 -6.32 9.79
C PHE A 119 6.44 -6.81 11.08
N GLY A 120 5.80 -6.68 12.26
CA GLY A 120 6.45 -7.02 13.54
C GLY A 120 5.55 -7.13 14.77
N ALA A 121 6.14 -7.64 15.86
CA ALA A 121 5.55 -7.88 17.19
C ALA A 121 4.42 -8.95 17.24
N GLY A 122 4.70 -10.18 16.78
CA GLY A 122 3.81 -11.35 16.96
C GLY A 122 2.49 -11.34 16.19
N LYS A 123 2.16 -10.23 15.51
CA LYS A 123 0.93 -10.08 14.72
C LYS A 123 1.03 -10.88 13.43
N VAL A 124 0.17 -11.90 13.29
CA VAL A 124 -0.17 -12.48 11.98
C VAL A 124 -1.09 -11.48 11.28
N SER A 125 -0.59 -10.86 10.22
CA SER A 125 -1.35 -9.92 9.39
C SER A 125 -1.56 -10.57 8.04
N TYR A 126 -2.79 -10.98 7.75
CA TYR A 126 -3.20 -11.47 6.44
C TYR A 126 -4.40 -10.63 5.97
N GLY A 127 -4.23 -9.95 4.85
CA GLY A 127 -5.25 -9.13 4.22
C GLY A 127 -5.10 -9.19 2.70
N ASN A 128 -6.21 -9.36 2.00
CA ASN A 128 -6.24 -9.54 0.55
C ASN A 128 -7.56 -8.99 -0.04
N ILE A 129 -7.47 -7.85 -0.69
CA ILE A 129 -8.57 -7.18 -1.40
C ILE A 129 -8.26 -6.96 -2.88
N ALA A 130 -7.25 -7.68 -3.42
CA ALA A 130 -6.75 -7.53 -4.79
C ALA A 130 -7.83 -7.55 -5.88
N ARG A 131 -8.93 -8.28 -5.66
CA ARG A 131 -10.07 -8.39 -6.60
C ARG A 131 -10.75 -7.05 -6.93
N TYR A 132 -10.68 -6.07 -6.03
CA TYR A 132 -11.36 -4.78 -6.17
C TYR A 132 -10.49 -3.68 -6.81
N PHE A 133 -9.25 -4.02 -7.17
CA PHE A 133 -8.28 -3.07 -7.70
C PHE A 133 -7.75 -3.55 -9.06
N PRO A 134 -8.48 -3.29 -10.16
CA PRO A 134 -7.88 -3.37 -11.49
C PRO A 134 -6.70 -2.40 -11.56
N ASN A 135 -5.59 -2.85 -12.14
CA ASN A 135 -4.33 -2.14 -12.07
C ASN A 135 -3.51 -2.30 -13.36
N THR A 136 -2.55 -1.41 -13.55
CA THR A 136 -1.60 -1.48 -14.69
C THR A 136 -0.17 -1.66 -14.24
N GLU A 137 0.15 -1.29 -13.01
CA GLU A 137 1.43 -1.58 -12.38
C GLU A 137 1.24 -2.29 -11.03
N SER A 138 2.20 -3.14 -10.70
CA SER A 138 2.24 -3.90 -9.45
C SER A 138 3.61 -3.70 -8.79
N MET A 139 3.64 -3.25 -7.55
CA MET A 139 4.85 -3.19 -6.73
C MET A 139 4.82 -4.32 -5.70
N ILE A 140 5.81 -5.20 -5.77
CA ILE A 140 6.00 -6.27 -4.79
C ILE A 140 7.03 -5.79 -3.76
N TYR A 141 6.65 -5.82 -2.50
CA TYR A 141 7.36 -5.13 -1.42
C TYR A 141 7.62 -6.09 -0.25
N SER A 142 8.88 -6.19 0.20
CA SER A 142 9.22 -6.81 1.48
C SER A 142 9.62 -5.74 2.51
N ASN A 143 10.45 -4.77 2.12
CA ASN A 143 10.84 -3.63 2.95
C ASN A 143 11.42 -2.50 2.08
N GLU A 144 11.73 -1.35 2.70
CA GLU A 144 12.29 -0.16 2.03
C GLU A 144 13.54 -0.46 1.19
N ASN A 145 14.35 -1.43 1.62
CA ASN A 145 15.55 -1.87 0.92
C ASN A 145 15.31 -3.05 -0.03
N ASN A 146 14.10 -3.60 -0.12
CA ASN A 146 13.79 -4.79 -0.91
C ASN A 146 12.37 -4.73 -1.48
N TYR A 147 12.28 -4.23 -2.71
CA TYR A 147 11.05 -4.18 -3.50
C TYR A 147 11.36 -4.08 -5.01
N PHE A 148 10.37 -4.37 -5.85
CA PHE A 148 10.45 -4.12 -7.28
C PHE A 148 9.08 -3.82 -7.88
N VAL A 149 9.09 -3.14 -9.03
CA VAL A 149 7.89 -2.68 -9.74
C VAL A 149 7.80 -3.33 -11.11
N LEU A 150 6.62 -3.84 -11.45
CA LEU A 150 6.26 -4.40 -12.75
C LEU A 150 5.23 -3.51 -13.46
N ARG A 151 5.41 -3.31 -14.77
CA ARG A 151 4.43 -2.72 -15.71
C ARG A 151 3.37 -3.75 -16.13
N ALA A 152 2.80 -4.45 -15.15
CA ALA A 152 1.81 -5.50 -15.36
C ALA A 152 0.68 -5.42 -14.32
N GLY A 153 -0.55 -5.48 -14.81
CA GLY A 153 -1.75 -5.72 -14.02
C GLY A 153 -1.97 -7.20 -13.71
N PHE A 154 -2.86 -7.50 -12.77
CA PHE A 154 -3.19 -8.89 -12.41
C PHE A 154 -3.97 -9.66 -13.48
N ASP A 155 -4.51 -8.97 -14.47
CA ASP A 155 -5.02 -9.55 -15.71
C ASP A 155 -3.89 -10.22 -16.50
N LYS A 156 -2.85 -9.46 -16.85
CA LYS A 156 -1.68 -9.96 -17.59
C LYS A 156 -0.88 -11.01 -16.82
N LEU A 157 -0.83 -10.88 -15.50
CA LEU A 157 -0.18 -11.86 -14.62
C LEU A 157 -0.92 -13.22 -14.54
N LYS A 158 -2.14 -13.36 -15.10
CA LYS A 158 -2.91 -14.63 -15.14
C LYS A 158 -2.70 -15.45 -16.42
N GLU A 159 -2.07 -14.88 -17.44
CA GLU A 159 -2.14 -15.39 -18.83
C GLU A 159 -1.35 -16.70 -19.05
N ARG A 160 -0.15 -16.84 -18.48
CA ARG A 160 0.72 -18.02 -18.66
C ARG A 160 0.71 -18.94 -17.42
N GLY A 161 0.53 -20.24 -17.63
CA GLY A 161 0.74 -21.25 -16.58
C GLY A 161 2.24 -21.49 -16.32
N CYS A 162 2.60 -21.80 -15.08
CA CYS A 162 3.97 -22.18 -14.73
C CYS A 162 4.33 -23.58 -15.27
N GLU A 163 5.53 -23.72 -15.84
CA GLU A 163 6.07 -25.05 -16.15
C GLU A 163 6.29 -25.85 -14.84
N ALA A 164 5.99 -27.16 -14.90
CA ALA A 164 5.93 -28.08 -13.75
C ALA A 164 4.95 -27.72 -12.61
N ASN A 165 4.13 -26.67 -12.74
CA ASN A 165 3.31 -26.13 -11.64
C ASN A 165 1.92 -25.65 -12.13
N ALA A 166 1.08 -26.59 -12.58
CA ALA A 166 -0.17 -26.30 -13.29
C ALA A 166 -1.21 -25.43 -12.53
N GLY A 167 -1.16 -25.39 -11.19
CA GLY A 167 -2.03 -24.54 -10.36
C GLY A 167 -1.62 -23.07 -10.29
N HIS A 168 -0.52 -22.68 -10.93
CA HIS A 168 0.13 -21.39 -10.73
C HIS A 168 0.35 -20.63 -12.03
N LYS A 169 0.38 -19.30 -11.91
CA LYS A 169 0.55 -18.39 -13.05
C LYS A 169 1.93 -17.75 -13.00
N CYS A 170 2.66 -17.83 -14.10
CA CYS A 170 4.05 -17.40 -14.17
C CYS A 170 4.23 -16.28 -15.17
N LEU A 171 4.94 -15.23 -14.75
CA LEU A 171 5.34 -14.11 -15.57
C LEU A 171 6.86 -14.01 -15.58
N THR A 172 7.47 -14.03 -16.76
CA THR A 172 8.89 -13.67 -16.92
C THR A 172 9.04 -12.17 -16.65
N VAL A 173 9.91 -11.81 -15.71
CA VAL A 173 10.10 -10.44 -15.20
C VAL A 173 10.52 -9.49 -16.33
N GLY A 174 11.45 -9.93 -17.19
CA GLY A 174 11.63 -9.47 -18.57
C GLY A 174 11.54 -7.96 -18.81
N SER A 175 10.85 -7.60 -19.89
CA SER A 175 10.54 -6.22 -20.30
C SER A 175 9.50 -5.52 -19.40
N LEU A 176 8.89 -6.26 -18.47
CA LEU A 176 7.86 -5.75 -17.56
C LEU A 176 8.49 -5.14 -16.30
N LEU A 177 9.73 -5.48 -15.97
CA LEU A 177 10.48 -4.84 -14.89
C LEU A 177 10.64 -3.32 -15.16
N LYS A 178 10.13 -2.51 -14.24
CA LYS A 178 10.25 -1.05 -14.26
C LYS A 178 11.44 -0.57 -13.45
N SER A 179 11.54 -1.04 -12.21
CA SER A 179 12.52 -0.61 -11.21
C SER A 179 12.64 -1.67 -10.11
N LYS A 180 13.79 -1.68 -9.40
CA LYS A 180 14.02 -2.57 -8.24
C LYS A 180 15.01 -1.97 -7.24
N VAL A 181 14.86 -2.34 -5.98
CA VAL A 181 15.76 -1.98 -4.86
C VAL A 181 16.13 -3.27 -4.13
N GLY A 182 17.44 -3.44 -3.83
CA GLY A 182 18.03 -4.53 -3.03
C GLY A 182 17.70 -5.99 -3.42
N LEU A 183 17.33 -6.22 -4.68
CA LEU A 183 17.10 -7.55 -5.24
C LEU A 183 18.17 -7.88 -6.31
N PRO A 184 19.38 -8.34 -5.94
CA PRO A 184 20.45 -8.61 -6.89
C PRO A 184 20.12 -9.78 -7.84
N THR A 185 19.35 -10.76 -7.37
CA THR A 185 18.95 -11.97 -8.12
C THR A 185 17.73 -11.77 -9.03
N VAL A 186 17.03 -10.64 -8.93
CA VAL A 186 15.88 -10.32 -9.79
C VAL A 186 16.36 -9.55 -11.01
N GLY A 187 16.27 -10.19 -12.17
CA GLY A 187 16.64 -9.63 -13.46
C GLY A 187 15.64 -10.03 -14.56
N VAL A 188 15.95 -9.69 -15.80
CA VAL A 188 15.06 -9.95 -16.95
C VAL A 188 14.74 -11.44 -17.16
N ASN A 189 15.66 -12.32 -16.74
CA ASN A 189 15.49 -13.78 -16.86
C ASN A 189 14.78 -14.42 -15.65
N SER A 190 14.43 -13.67 -14.61
CA SER A 190 13.69 -14.18 -13.46
C SER A 190 12.22 -14.42 -13.81
N THR A 191 11.55 -15.31 -13.08
CA THR A 191 10.10 -15.52 -13.17
C THR A 191 9.44 -15.18 -11.86
N VAL A 192 8.36 -14.40 -11.92
CA VAL A 192 7.41 -14.26 -10.81
C VAL A 192 6.35 -15.33 -10.97
N ALA A 193 6.15 -16.14 -9.94
CA ALA A 193 5.03 -17.07 -9.85
C ALA A 193 3.99 -16.52 -8.87
N LEU A 194 2.75 -16.40 -9.33
CA LEU A 194 1.60 -16.04 -8.50
C LEU A 194 0.71 -17.27 -8.29
N ALA A 195 0.33 -17.49 -7.04
CA ALA A 195 -0.80 -18.34 -6.71
C ALA A 195 -2.09 -17.53 -6.83
N TYR A 196 -3.16 -18.16 -7.30
CA TYR A 196 -4.49 -17.58 -7.34
C TYR A 196 -5.48 -18.48 -6.60
N ALA A 197 -6.39 -17.87 -5.83
CA ALA A 197 -7.51 -18.55 -5.19
C ALA A 197 -8.78 -17.71 -5.35
N HIS A 198 -9.85 -18.30 -5.89
CA HIS A 198 -11.11 -17.59 -6.21
C HIS A 198 -10.88 -16.25 -6.94
N ASN A 199 -10.10 -16.30 -8.03
CA ASN A 199 -9.76 -15.17 -8.93
C ASN A 199 -8.89 -14.03 -8.36
N ALA A 200 -8.50 -14.08 -7.08
CA ALA A 200 -7.57 -13.14 -6.44
C ALA A 200 -6.16 -13.75 -6.28
N VAL A 201 -5.12 -12.89 -6.28
CA VAL A 201 -3.74 -13.31 -5.95
C VAL A 201 -3.70 -13.78 -4.50
N SER A 202 -3.19 -14.99 -4.25
CA SER A 202 -3.13 -15.61 -2.92
C SER A 202 -1.71 -15.91 -2.44
N GLY A 203 -0.70 -15.78 -3.31
CA GLY A 203 0.71 -16.04 -2.98
C GLY A 203 1.65 -15.53 -4.08
N PHE A 204 2.92 -15.36 -3.73
CA PHE A 204 3.97 -14.81 -4.60
C PHE A 204 5.29 -15.56 -4.39
N MET A 205 6.06 -15.78 -5.48
CA MET A 205 7.45 -16.27 -5.44
C MET A 205 8.26 -15.69 -6.61
N ILE A 206 9.60 -15.80 -6.51
CA ILE A 206 10.53 -15.51 -7.61
C ILE A 206 11.43 -16.72 -7.88
N GLY A 207 11.48 -17.19 -9.13
CA GLY A 207 12.47 -18.13 -9.64
C GLY A 207 13.58 -17.42 -10.41
N ASN A 208 14.76 -18.06 -10.52
CA ASN A 208 15.90 -17.55 -11.28
C ASN A 208 15.88 -17.93 -12.78
N SER A 209 14.87 -18.69 -13.23
CA SER A 209 14.63 -19.08 -14.62
C SER A 209 13.45 -18.31 -15.23
N THR A 210 13.23 -18.45 -16.54
CA THR A 210 12.21 -17.76 -17.33
C THR A 210 10.85 -18.47 -17.41
N SER A 211 10.70 -19.66 -16.81
CA SER A 211 9.48 -20.47 -16.93
C SER A 211 9.12 -21.33 -15.72
N THR A 212 10.11 -21.72 -14.93
CA THR A 212 9.95 -22.58 -13.75
C THR A 212 10.21 -21.80 -12.46
N PRO A 213 9.24 -21.73 -11.53
CA PRO A 213 9.57 -21.37 -10.16
C PRO A 213 10.48 -22.46 -9.56
N TRP A 214 11.36 -22.09 -8.64
CA TRP A 214 12.35 -23.02 -8.08
C TRP A 214 11.75 -24.22 -7.31
N CYS A 215 10.52 -24.10 -6.82
CA CYS A 215 9.89 -25.08 -5.93
C CYS A 215 8.36 -25.18 -6.16
N SER A 216 7.75 -26.24 -5.62
CA SER A 216 6.28 -26.35 -5.50
C SER A 216 5.73 -25.38 -4.45
N LEU A 217 4.51 -24.88 -4.68
CA LEU A 217 3.92 -23.77 -3.93
C LEU A 217 3.06 -24.23 -2.76
N VAL A 218 3.47 -23.84 -1.54
CA VAL A 218 2.62 -23.90 -0.34
C VAL A 218 2.62 -22.53 0.33
N HIS A 219 1.58 -21.74 0.03
CA HIS A 219 1.18 -20.55 0.82
C HIS A 219 2.18 -19.39 0.90
N GLY A 220 2.90 -19.12 -0.20
CA GLY A 220 3.84 -17.97 -0.28
C GLY A 220 5.11 -18.17 0.54
N ARG A 221 5.40 -19.41 0.96
CA ARG A 221 6.67 -19.82 1.56
C ARG A 221 7.20 -21.03 0.79
N TYR A 222 8.52 -21.19 0.77
CA TYR A 222 9.12 -22.45 0.35
C TYR A 222 8.75 -23.52 1.38
N ASN A 223 8.27 -24.67 0.94
CA ASN A 223 7.82 -25.78 1.81
C ASN A 223 8.97 -26.61 2.43
N GLY A 224 10.23 -26.18 2.25
CA GLY A 224 11.42 -26.87 2.77
C GLY A 224 11.81 -28.16 2.03
N LEU A 225 11.07 -28.60 1.01
CA LEU A 225 11.32 -29.89 0.32
C LEU A 225 12.24 -29.78 -0.91
N CYS A 226 12.71 -28.58 -1.26
CA CYS A 226 13.52 -28.34 -2.46
C CYS A 226 14.89 -27.69 -2.17
N MET A 227 15.18 -27.45 -0.90
CA MET A 227 16.47 -27.04 -0.33
C MET A 227 16.48 -27.61 1.09
N ASP A 228 17.53 -28.33 1.50
CA ASP A 228 17.75 -28.73 2.90
C ASP A 228 18.16 -27.51 3.75
N GLY A 229 17.30 -26.49 3.77
CA GLY A 229 17.61 -25.14 4.20
C GLY A 229 16.39 -24.36 4.65
N SER A 230 16.63 -23.40 5.55
CA SER A 230 15.60 -22.65 6.27
C SER A 230 14.56 -22.02 5.34
N TYR A 231 13.28 -22.31 5.61
CA TYR A 231 12.10 -21.80 4.89
C TYR A 231 12.21 -20.31 4.52
N GLY A 232 12.34 -20.03 3.22
CA GLY A 232 12.64 -18.69 2.71
C GLY A 232 11.58 -17.61 2.95
N LEU A 233 11.93 -16.41 2.49
CA LEU A 233 11.54 -15.07 2.98
C LEU A 233 10.13 -14.92 3.59
N GLY A 234 10.10 -14.26 4.76
CA GLY A 234 8.87 -13.84 5.42
C GLY A 234 8.29 -12.53 4.86
N ASN A 235 7.30 -12.00 5.59
CA ASN A 235 6.78 -10.62 5.57
C ASN A 235 6.86 -9.89 4.20
N TRP A 236 5.74 -9.91 3.47
CA TRP A 236 5.62 -9.28 2.15
C TRP A 236 4.24 -8.67 1.91
N ALA A 237 4.19 -7.76 0.94
CA ALA A 237 3.01 -7.02 0.53
C ALA A 237 2.97 -6.83 -1.00
N ILE A 238 1.76 -6.61 -1.53
CA ILE A 238 1.57 -6.13 -2.90
C ILE A 238 0.82 -4.81 -2.87
N PHE A 239 1.34 -3.88 -3.66
CA PHE A 239 0.73 -2.60 -3.97
C PHE A 239 0.37 -2.52 -5.44
N VAL A 240 -0.66 -1.74 -5.77
CA VAL A 240 -1.11 -1.54 -7.14
C VAL A 240 -1.56 -0.11 -7.43
N ARG A 241 -1.53 0.27 -8.71
CA ARG A 241 -2.10 1.51 -9.25
C ARG A 241 -2.46 1.40 -10.74
#